data_AF-A0A1A8D3E7-F1
#
_entry.id   AF-A0A1A8D3E7-F1
#
_cell.length_a   1.000
_cell.length_b   1.000
_cell.length_c   1.000
_cell.angle_alpha   90.00
_cell.angle_beta   90.00
_cell.angle_gamma   90.00
#
_symmetry.space_group_name_H-M   'P 1'
#
loop_
_entity.id
_entity.type
_entity.pdbx_description
1 polymer ?
#
loop_
_entity_poly.entity_id
_entity_poly.type
_entity_poly.pdbx_seq_one_letter_code
_entity_poly.pdbx_strand_id
1 'polypeptide(L)' 'CVEMFKEKIVDMYDDIINRKMCFVCGDFNIDLLNPQMQNANTEFINSMFSLGLYPLITRPTRITKTSATLIDNIFTN' A
#
# COMPACT_ATOMS: atom_id res chain seq x y z
N CYS A 1 -10.41 3.47 -8.92
CA CYS A 1 -10.29 3.49 -7.45
C CYS A 1 -8.84 3.17 -7.07
N VAL A 2 -8.38 1.91 -7.17
CA VAL A 2 -6.95 1.56 -6.93
C VAL A 2 -6.05 1.89 -8.14
N GLU A 3 -6.48 1.58 -9.37
CA GLU A 3 -5.68 1.91 -10.57
C GLU A 3 -5.46 3.41 -10.74
N MET A 4 -6.53 4.21 -10.59
CA MET A 4 -6.42 5.68 -10.57
C MET A 4 -5.50 6.19 -9.45
N PHE A 5 -5.46 5.52 -8.30
CA PHE A 5 -4.50 5.85 -7.24
C PHE A 5 -3.06 5.53 -7.67
N LYS A 6 -2.82 4.37 -8.29
CA LYS A 6 -1.51 4.00 -8.86
C LYS A 6 -1.03 5.03 -9.89
N GLU A 7 -1.89 5.40 -10.84
CA GLU A 7 -1.56 6.43 -11.85
C GLU A 7 -1.18 7.76 -11.19
N LYS A 8 -1.98 8.23 -10.22
CA LYS A 8 -1.70 9.49 -9.52
C LYS A 8 -0.42 9.44 -8.69
N ILE A 9 -0.08 8.30 -8.08
CA ILE A 9 1.15 8.20 -7.29
C ILE A 9 2.40 8.16 -8.17
N VAL A 10 2.29 7.60 -9.38
CA VAL A 10 3.34 7.65 -10.40
C VAL A 10 3.54 9.08 -10.88
N ASP A 11 2.46 9.83 -11.15
CA ASP A 11 2.53 11.26 -11.52
C ASP A 11 3.27 12.09 -10.45
N MET A 12 3.17 11.72 -9.17
CA MET A 12 3.82 12.42 -8.05
C MET A 12 5.29 12.00 -7.84
N TYR A 13 5.80 11.02 -8.57
CA TYR A 13 7.09 10.41 -8.28
C TYR A 13 8.26 11.39 -8.42
N ASP A 14 8.40 12.02 -9.58
CA ASP A 14 9.56 12.86 -9.89
C ASP A 14 9.60 14.15 -9.07
N ASP A 15 8.44 14.70 -8.70
CA ASP A 15 8.34 15.99 -8.03
C ASP A 15 8.35 15.87 -6.50
N ILE A 16 7.87 14.76 -5.96
CA ILE A 16 7.67 14.58 -4.52
C ILE A 16 8.43 13.35 -4.02
N ILE A 17 8.08 12.16 -4.50
CA ILE A 17 8.52 10.89 -3.88
C ILE A 17 10.04 10.70 -4.01
N ASN A 18 10.64 10.99 -5.16
CA ASN A 18 12.08 10.79 -5.36
C ASN A 18 12.95 11.93 -4.77
N ARG A 19 12.34 13.01 -4.26
CA ARG A 19 13.08 14.21 -3.84
C ARG A 19 12.92 14.56 -2.37
N LYS A 20 11.85 14.08 -1.74
CA LYS A 20 11.47 14.43 -0.38
C LYS A 20 11.11 13.16 0.36
N MET A 21 11.33 13.17 1.67
CA MET A 21 10.71 12.16 2.53
C MET A 21 9.18 12.31 2.43
N CYS A 22 8.51 11.22 2.10
CA CYS A 22 7.09 11.19 1.81
C CYS A 22 6.41 10.04 2.56
N PHE A 23 5.32 10.35 3.27
CA PHE A 23 4.46 9.33 3.86
C PHE A 23 3.16 9.21 3.07
N VAL A 24 2.86 8.01 2.61
CA VAL A 24 1.61 7.67 1.93
C VAL A 24 0.82 6.76 2.85
N CYS A 25 -0.27 7.27 3.41
CA CYS A 25 -1.08 6.56 4.39
C CYS A 25 -2.57 6.58 4.03
N GLY A 26 -3.28 5.48 4.32
CA GLY A 26 -4.73 5.42 4.13
C GLY A 26 -5.32 4.03 4.36
N ASP A 27 -6.66 3.98 4.35
CA ASP A 27 -7.44 2.74 4.23
C ASP A 27 -7.53 2.38 2.75
N PHE A 28 -6.72 1.42 2.31
CA PHE A 28 -6.71 0.96 0.92
C PHE A 28 -7.81 -0.07 0.67
N ASN A 29 -8.39 -0.62 1.74
CA ASN A 29 -9.34 -1.73 1.70
C ASN A 29 -8.83 -2.95 0.88
N ILE A 30 -7.50 -3.13 0.83
CA ILE A 30 -6.79 -4.28 0.24
C ILE A 30 -6.17 -5.06 1.39
N ASP A 31 -6.66 -6.27 1.65
CA ASP A 31 -6.13 -7.09 2.74
C ASP A 31 -4.84 -7.79 2.33
N LEU A 32 -3.70 -7.23 2.71
CA LEU A 32 -2.37 -7.73 2.35
C LEU A 32 -2.07 -9.12 2.94
N LEU A 33 -2.82 -9.55 3.95
CA LEU A 33 -2.66 -10.88 4.56
C LEU A 33 -3.61 -11.93 3.95
N ASN A 34 -4.46 -11.56 2.99
CA ASN A 34 -5.42 -12.49 2.40
C ASN A 34 -4.74 -13.48 1.44
N PRO A 35 -4.71 -14.79 1.75
CA PRO A 35 -4.07 -15.80 0.91
C PRO A 35 -4.80 -16.04 -0.42
N GLN A 36 -6.08 -15.67 -0.53
CA GLN A 36 -6.86 -15.84 -1.77
C GLN A 36 -6.62 -14.73 -2.79
N MET A 37 -6.01 -13.61 -2.37
CA MET A 37 -5.75 -12.44 -3.21
C MET A 37 -4.25 -12.23 -3.47
N GLN A 38 -3.43 -13.29 -3.32
CA GLN A 38 -1.96 -13.17 -3.41
C GLN A 38 -1.47 -12.43 -4.65
N ASN A 39 -2.05 -12.69 -5.83
CA ASN A 39 -1.63 -12.04 -7.07
C ASN A 39 -1.89 -10.52 -7.03
N ALA A 40 -3.12 -10.11 -6.67
CA ALA A 40 -3.50 -8.70 -6.61
C ALA A 40 -2.73 -7.95 -5.51
N ASN A 41 -2.53 -8.58 -4.36
CA ASN A 41 -1.74 -8.02 -3.25
C ASN A 41 -0.28 -7.83 -3.66
N THR A 42 0.31 -8.83 -4.31
CA THR A 42 1.70 -8.78 -4.80
C THR A 42 1.85 -7.68 -5.86
N GLU A 43 0.91 -7.54 -6.77
CA GLU A 43 0.92 -6.49 -7.79
C GLU A 43 0.83 -5.09 -7.15
N PHE A 44 -0.06 -4.89 -6.18
CA PHE A 44 -0.19 -3.63 -5.46
C PHE A 44 1.10 -3.28 -4.69
N ILE A 45 1.63 -4.23 -3.90
CA ILE A 45 2.88 -4.04 -3.15
C ILE A 45 4.05 -3.76 -4.09
N ASN A 46 4.19 -4.49 -5.20
CA ASN A 46 5.26 -4.29 -6.17
C ASN A 46 5.16 -2.92 -6.84
N SER A 47 3.95 -2.42 -7.08
CA SER A 47 3.74 -1.06 -7.60
C SER A 47 4.28 -0.02 -6.62
N MET A 48 3.99 -0.17 -5.33
CA MET A 48 4.55 0.73 -4.30
C MET A 48 6.07 0.61 -4.20
N PHE A 49 6.63 -0.60 -4.20
CA PHE A 49 8.07 -0.82 -4.19
C PHE A 49 8.79 -0.23 -5.41
N SER A 50 8.17 -0.24 -6.60
CA SER A 50 8.76 0.38 -7.80
C SER A 50 8.93 1.90 -7.67
N LEU A 51 8.19 2.53 -6.75
CA LEU A 51 8.29 3.95 -6.41
C LEU A 51 9.17 4.20 -5.18
N GLY A 52 9.87 3.16 -4.69
CA GLY A 52 10.65 3.22 -3.46
C GLY A 52 9.82 3.25 -2.19
N LEU A 53 8.50 3.04 -2.26
CA LEU A 53 7.60 3.13 -1.12
C LEU A 53 7.46 1.78 -0.40
N TYR A 54 7.99 1.69 0.83
CA TYR A 54 7.98 0.48 1.65
C TYR A 54 6.90 0.51 2.73
N PRO A 55 6.13 -0.57 2.94
CA PRO A 55 5.11 -0.61 3.98
C PRO A 55 5.75 -0.68 5.37
N LEU A 56 5.24 0.12 6.30
CA LEU A 56 5.69 0.14 7.71
C LEU A 56 4.85 -0.76 8.61
N ILE A 57 3.62 -1.08 8.20
CA ILE A 57 2.69 -1.90 8.98
C ILE A 57 2.69 -3.32 8.40
N THR A 58 3.06 -4.29 9.24
CA THR A 58 3.12 -5.72 8.87
C THR A 58 2.14 -6.58 9.67
N ARG A 59 1.37 -5.96 10.58
CA ARG A 59 0.39 -6.62 11.44
C ARG A 59 -1.02 -6.14 11.10
N PRO A 60 -2.06 -6.96 11.32
CA PRO A 60 -3.45 -6.58 11.07
C PRO A 60 -3.83 -5.25 11.73
N THR A 61 -4.55 -4.40 11.00
CA THR A 61 -5.05 -3.11 11.49
C THR A 61 -6.53 -3.17 11.87
N ARG A 62 -7.27 -4.12 11.31
CA ARG A 62 -8.67 -4.40 11.66
C ARG A 62 -8.78 -5.83 12.18
N ILE A 63 -9.17 -5.98 13.44
CA ILE A 63 -9.29 -7.27 14.12
C ILE A 63 -10.75 -7.45 14.55
N THR A 64 -11.31 -8.61 14.24
CA THR A 64 -12.65 -9.05 14.67
C THR A 64 -12.52 -10.34 15.48
N LYS A 65 -13.65 -10.90 15.94
CA LYS A 65 -13.66 -12.19 16.67
C LYS A 65 -13.14 -13.36 15.81
N THR A 66 -13.28 -13.27 14.49
CA THR A 66 -13.03 -14.39 13.57
C THR A 66 -12.04 -14.06 12.45
N SER A 67 -11.54 -12.83 12.38
CA SER A 67 -10.62 -12.40 11.33
C SER A 67 -9.64 -11.33 11.82
N ALA A 68 -8.51 -11.24 11.13
CA ALA A 68 -7.54 -10.17 11.29
C ALA A 68 -7.01 -9.79 9.91
N THR A 69 -7.28 -8.55 9.48
CA THR A 69 -6.98 -8.07 8.12
C THR A 69 -6.03 -6.88 8.17
N LEU A 70 -5.12 -6.78 7.20
CA LEU A 70 -4.19 -5.66 7.04
C LEU A 70 -4.60 -4.82 5.83
N ILE A 71 -5.39 -3.78 6.09
CA ILE A 71 -6.05 -2.95 5.06
C ILE A 71 -5.67 -1.47 5.14
N ASP A 72 -5.27 -1.01 6.34
CA ASP A 72 -4.68 0.31 6.54
C ASP A 72 -3.17 0.18 6.38
N ASN A 73 -2.57 1.03 5.55
CA ASN A 73 -1.13 0.97 5.32
C ASN A 73 -0.51 2.36 5.43
N ILE A 74 0.76 2.37 5.85
CA ILE A 74 1.64 3.53 5.79
C ILE A 74 2.85 3.09 4.98
N PHE A 75 3.15 3.82 3.91
CA PHE A 75 4.34 3.65 3.11
C PHE A 75 5.24 4.86 3.21
N THR A 76 6.55 4.64 3.17
CA THR A 76 7.56 5.70 3.05
C THR A 76 8.65 5.29 2.09
N ASN A 77 9.24 6.29 1.43
CA ASN A 77 10.52 6.14 0.75
C ASN A 77 11.69 6.13 1.73
#